data_AF-A0A844WWQ8-F1
#
_entry.id   AF-A0A844WWQ8-F1
#
_cell.length_a   1.000
_cell.length_b   1.000
_cell.length_c   1.000
_cell.angle_alpha   90.00
_cell.angle_beta   90.00
_cell.angle_gamma   90.00
#
_symmetry.space_group_name_H-M   'P 1'
#
loop_
_entity.id
_entity.type
_entity.pdbx_description
1 polymer ?
#
loop_
_entity_poly.entity_id
_entity_poly.type
_entity_poly.pdbx_seq_one_letter_code
_entity_poly.pdbx_strand_id
1 'polypeptide(L)'
;MLAEHDIESSGAILGKERVALLGNNVNNQGLIDAGAIIIQAKDSINSSGKLKADRLAYLQANNDINLNSTTSTTETHYGASKSKNTVIDQVSTLSVNDGDIHLKAGHDINLSTLKTECYQDAK
;
A
#
# COMPACT_ATOMS: atom_id res chain seq x y z
N MET A 1 1.74 -10.10 -23.53
CA MET A 1 0.38 -10.03 -22.98
C MET A 1 0.25 -8.66 -22.33
N LEU A 2 -0.57 -7.77 -22.88
CA LEU A 2 -0.84 -6.46 -22.28
C LEU A 2 -2.03 -6.65 -21.35
N ALA A 3 -1.84 -6.43 -20.05
CA ALA A 3 -2.97 -6.37 -19.12
C ALA A 3 -3.73 -5.06 -19.39
N GLU A 4 -5.00 -5.17 -19.74
CA GLU A 4 -5.85 -4.02 -20.08
C GLU A 4 -6.70 -3.53 -18.91
N HIS A 5 -6.89 -4.36 -17.88
CA HIS A 5 -7.76 -4.07 -16.75
C HIS A 5 -6.97 -3.99 -15.45
N ASP A 6 -7.49 -3.18 -14.54
CA ASP A 6 -6.96 -3.03 -13.19
C ASP A 6 -7.33 -4.25 -12.32
N ILE A 7 -6.49 -4.54 -11.33
CA ILE A 7 -6.76 -5.54 -10.30
C ILE A 7 -7.04 -4.81 -8.99
N GLU A 8 -8.22 -5.06 -8.42
CA GLU A 8 -8.64 -4.53 -7.13
C GLU A 8 -8.69 -5.65 -6.08
N SER A 9 -7.99 -5.46 -4.95
CA SER A 9 -8.03 -6.38 -3.81
C SER A 9 -8.23 -5.60 -2.51
N SER A 10 -9.36 -5.84 -1.83
CA SER A 10 -9.66 -5.25 -0.52
C SER A 10 -9.76 -6.29 0.61
N GLY A 11 -9.77 -7.58 0.27
CA GLY A 11 -9.86 -8.70 1.20
C GLY A 11 -8.52 -9.37 1.49
N ALA A 12 -8.55 -10.67 1.77
CA ALA A 12 -7.35 -11.49 1.92
C ALA A 12 -7.15 -12.37 0.69
N ILE A 13 -5.95 -12.33 0.11
CA ILE A 13 -5.46 -13.27 -0.89
C ILE A 13 -4.36 -14.09 -0.24
N LEU A 14 -4.63 -15.38 -0.02
CA LEU A 14 -3.71 -16.30 0.65
C LEU A 14 -3.24 -17.35 -0.37
N GLY A 15 -1.94 -17.39 -0.66
CA GLY A 15 -1.37 -18.33 -1.62
C GLY A 15 -0.21 -19.11 -1.03
N LYS A 16 -0.32 -20.44 -0.91
CA LYS A 16 0.74 -21.25 -0.27
C LYS A 16 2.13 -21.08 -0.90
N GLU A 17 2.22 -21.12 -2.23
CA GLU A 17 3.51 -21.09 -2.94
C GLU A 17 3.77 -19.77 -3.67
N ARG A 18 2.74 -19.23 -4.32
CA ARG A 18 2.85 -18.05 -5.16
C ARG A 18 1.51 -17.34 -5.32
N VAL A 19 1.53 -16.01 -5.29
CA VAL A 19 0.50 -15.14 -5.87
C VAL A 19 1.14 -14.35 -7.02
N ALA A 20 0.51 -14.35 -8.18
CA ALA A 20 0.94 -13.57 -9.34
C ALA A 20 -0.21 -12.68 -9.84
N LEU A 21 -0.02 -11.37 -9.82
CA LEU A 21 -0.98 -10.37 -10.29
C LEU A 21 -0.40 -9.62 -11.48
N LEU A 22 -1.14 -9.60 -12.60
CA LEU A 22 -0.76 -8.92 -13.83
C LEU A 22 -1.92 -8.02 -14.27
N GLY A 23 -1.76 -6.72 -14.08
CA GLY A 23 -2.82 -5.72 -14.27
C GLY A 23 -2.35 -4.49 -15.05
N ASN A 24 -3.30 -3.66 -15.49
CA ASN A 24 -2.98 -2.31 -15.95
C ASN A 24 -2.47 -1.50 -14.74
N ASN A 25 -3.32 -1.33 -13.72
CA ASN A 25 -2.91 -1.05 -12.35
C ASN A 25 -3.11 -2.27 -11.45
N VAL A 26 -2.39 -2.33 -10.32
CA VAL A 26 -2.68 -3.29 -9.24
C VAL A 26 -2.87 -2.54 -7.94
N ASN A 27 -4.08 -2.61 -7.41
CA ASN A 27 -4.54 -1.86 -6.25
C ASN A 27 -4.86 -2.84 -5.10
N ASN A 28 -4.02 -2.84 -4.06
CA ASN A 28 -4.17 -3.68 -2.88
C ASN A 28 -4.47 -2.83 -1.63
N GLN A 29 -5.72 -2.89 -1.18
CA GLN A 29 -6.18 -2.36 0.11
C GLN A 29 -6.26 -3.47 1.17
N GLY A 30 -6.00 -4.72 0.78
CA GLY A 30 -6.16 -5.90 1.63
C GLY A 30 -4.86 -6.55 2.10
N LEU A 31 -4.92 -7.83 2.43
CA LEU A 31 -3.75 -8.67 2.71
C LEU A 31 -3.45 -9.54 1.48
N ILE A 32 -2.20 -9.56 1.05
CA ILE A 32 -1.65 -10.61 0.20
C ILE A 32 -0.58 -11.33 1.00
N ASP A 33 -0.76 -12.62 1.23
CA ASP A 33 0.16 -13.46 2.01
C ASP A 33 0.51 -14.70 1.19
N ALA A 34 1.78 -14.89 0.86
CA ALA A 34 2.20 -16.02 0.04
C ALA A 34 3.67 -16.43 0.16
N GLY A 35 4.01 -17.64 -0.27
CA GLY A 35 5.42 -18.04 -0.39
C GLY A 35 6.25 -17.08 -1.25
N ALA A 36 5.70 -16.67 -2.41
CA ALA A 36 6.23 -15.61 -3.24
C ALA A 36 5.11 -14.71 -3.80
N ILE A 37 5.35 -13.41 -3.83
CA ILE A 37 4.45 -12.43 -4.44
C ILE A 37 5.12 -11.88 -5.69
N ILE A 38 4.42 -11.95 -6.83
CA ILE A 38 4.85 -11.35 -8.10
C ILE A 38 3.74 -10.41 -8.58
N ILE A 39 4.01 -9.12 -8.61
CA ILE A 39 3.07 -8.11 -9.10
C ILE A 39 3.72 -7.39 -10.27
N GLN A 40 3.04 -7.39 -11.42
CA GLN A 40 3.47 -6.64 -12.60
C GLN A 40 2.32 -5.76 -13.06
N ALA A 41 2.52 -4.45 -13.00
CA ALA A 41 1.59 -3.44 -13.49
C ALA A 41 2.11 -2.80 -14.77
N LYS A 42 1.22 -2.55 -15.73
CA LYS A 42 1.55 -1.78 -16.93
C LYS A 42 1.74 -0.29 -16.60
N ASP A 43 0.95 0.24 -15.67
CA ASP A 43 1.04 1.61 -15.19
C ASP A 43 1.63 1.58 -13.77
N SER A 44 0.79 1.50 -12.73
CA SER A 44 1.25 1.62 -11.33
C SER A 44 0.80 0.47 -10.42
N ILE A 45 1.58 0.25 -9.35
CA ILE A 45 1.19 -0.60 -8.21
C ILE A 45 0.86 0.31 -7.04
N ASN A 46 -0.33 0.18 -6.47
CA ASN A 46 -0.76 0.93 -5.30
C ASN A 46 -1.15 -0.03 -4.18
N SER A 47 -0.50 0.05 -3.02
CA SER A 47 -0.88 -0.75 -1.85
C SER A 47 -0.99 0.13 -0.61
N SER A 48 -2.20 0.22 -0.06
CA SER A 48 -2.44 0.65 1.31
C SER A 48 -2.50 -0.51 2.30
N GLY A 49 -2.64 -1.73 1.77
CA GLY A 49 -2.69 -2.97 2.53
C GLY A 49 -1.32 -3.60 2.79
N LYS A 50 -1.34 -4.89 3.16
CA LYS A 50 -0.14 -5.67 3.53
C LYS A 50 0.22 -6.66 2.43
N LEU A 51 1.50 -6.71 2.09
CA LEU A 51 2.12 -7.69 1.20
C LEU A 51 3.15 -8.46 2.03
N LYS A 52 2.86 -9.73 2.30
CA LYS A 52 3.71 -10.62 3.09
C LYS A 52 4.17 -11.78 2.23
N ALA A 53 5.47 -11.91 2.08
CA ALA A 53 6.06 -13.02 1.36
C ALA A 53 6.98 -13.85 2.26
N ASP A 54 7.06 -15.15 2.02
CA ASP A 54 8.03 -15.97 2.75
C ASP A 54 9.44 -15.73 2.22
N ARG A 55 9.63 -15.78 0.89
CA ARG A 55 10.97 -15.77 0.27
C ARG A 55 11.18 -14.79 -0.87
N LEU A 56 10.12 -14.24 -1.45
CA LEU A 56 10.25 -13.30 -2.56
C LEU A 56 9.05 -12.38 -2.66
N ALA A 57 9.32 -11.07 -2.71
CA ALA A 57 8.38 -10.11 -3.26
C ALA A 57 9.02 -9.43 -4.48
N TYR A 58 8.41 -9.61 -5.65
CA TYR A 58 8.81 -8.98 -6.89
C TYR A 58 7.70 -8.06 -7.37
N LEU A 59 7.91 -6.74 -7.32
CA LEU A 59 6.97 -5.74 -7.78
C LEU A 59 7.61 -4.95 -8.93
N GLN A 60 6.97 -4.96 -10.09
CA GLN A 60 7.37 -4.16 -11.25
C GLN A 60 6.21 -3.31 -11.75
N ALA A 61 6.44 -2.02 -11.90
CA ALA A 61 5.54 -1.07 -12.53
C ALA A 61 6.31 -0.28 -13.61
N ASN A 62 5.67 0.10 -14.72
CA ASN A 62 6.32 0.99 -15.68
C ASN A 62 6.23 2.46 -15.28
N ASN A 63 5.33 2.79 -14.37
CA ASN A 63 5.19 4.12 -13.79
C ASN A 63 5.66 4.05 -12.33
N ASP A 64 4.74 4.00 -11.36
CA ASP A 64 5.07 4.12 -9.94
C ASP A 64 4.76 2.87 -9.11
N ILE A 65 5.51 2.69 -8.02
CA ILE A 65 5.15 1.78 -6.93
C ILE A 65 4.86 2.61 -5.68
N ASN A 66 3.63 2.55 -5.21
CA ASN A 66 3.10 3.34 -4.10
C ASN A 66 2.72 2.43 -2.92
N LEU A 67 3.53 2.41 -1.87
CA LEU A 67 3.26 1.68 -0.63
C LEU A 67 2.94 2.69 0.48
N ASN A 68 1.68 3.12 0.56
CA ASN A 68 1.27 4.29 1.33
C ASN A 68 0.25 3.93 2.41
N SER A 69 0.54 4.30 3.67
CA SER A 69 -0.43 4.18 4.77
C SER A 69 -1.55 5.23 4.63
N THR A 70 -2.72 4.98 5.22
CA THR A 70 -3.88 5.89 5.18
C THR A 70 -4.27 6.40 6.57
N THR A 71 -4.84 7.61 6.61
CA THR A 71 -5.32 8.27 7.83
C THR A 71 -6.65 8.96 7.63
N SER A 72 -7.44 9.01 8.69
CA SER A 72 -8.64 9.84 8.81
C SER A 72 -8.37 11.05 9.70
N THR A 73 -8.81 12.21 9.26
CA THR A 73 -8.71 13.47 10.03
C THR A 73 -10.10 13.99 10.34
N THR A 74 -10.37 14.24 11.61
CA THR A 74 -11.57 14.90 12.08
C THR A 74 -11.22 16.30 12.57
N GLU A 75 -11.85 17.31 12.00
CA GLU A 75 -11.76 18.70 12.46
C GLU A 75 -13.07 19.11 13.15
N THR A 76 -12.96 19.53 14.41
CA THR A 76 -14.09 19.99 15.21
C THR A 76 -13.92 21.47 15.51
N HIS A 77 -14.98 22.24 15.27
CA HIS A 77 -15.05 23.66 15.58
C HIS A 77 -16.03 23.89 16.74
N TYR A 78 -15.56 24.51 17.82
CA TYR A 78 -16.41 24.92 18.94
C TYR A 78 -16.14 26.39 19.30
N GLY A 79 -16.98 27.29 18.80
CA GLY A 79 -16.73 28.73 18.88
C GLY A 79 -15.44 29.10 18.14
N ALA A 80 -14.53 29.81 18.82
CA ALA A 80 -13.20 30.15 18.27
C ALA A 80 -12.19 28.99 18.31
N SER A 81 -12.46 27.93 19.09
CA SER A 81 -11.54 26.80 19.25
C SER A 81 -11.64 25.85 18.06
N LYS A 82 -10.48 25.45 17.53
CA LYS A 82 -10.36 24.40 16.52
C LYS A 82 -9.62 23.21 17.11
N SER A 83 -10.13 22.01 16.88
CA SER A 83 -9.44 20.77 17.22
C SER A 83 -9.30 19.92 15.97
N LYS A 84 -8.08 19.47 15.71
CA LYS A 84 -7.77 18.56 14.61
C LYS A 84 -7.23 17.26 15.19
N ASN A 85 -7.92 16.17 14.90
CA ASN A 85 -7.53 14.83 15.32
C ASN A 85 -7.28 13.95 14.10
N THR A 86 -6.06 13.46 13.96
CA THR A 86 -5.66 12.57 12.85
C THR A 86 -5.39 11.17 13.40
N VAL A 87 -6.10 10.16 12.87
CA VAL A 87 -5.95 8.75 13.26
C VAL A 87 -5.47 7.92 12.07
N ILE A 88 -4.75 6.83 12.35
CA ILE A 88 -4.30 5.88 11.34
C ILE A 88 -5.44 4.92 11.00
N ASP A 89 -5.81 4.84 9.73
CA ASP A 89 -6.83 3.91 9.25
C ASP A 89 -6.18 2.58 8.84
N GLN A 90 -5.07 2.66 8.10
CA GLN A 90 -4.36 1.49 7.61
C GLN A 90 -2.86 1.73 7.52
N VAL A 91 -2.09 0.72 7.93
CA VAL A 91 -0.63 0.70 7.75
C VAL A 91 -0.29 -0.18 6.55
N SER A 92 0.30 0.43 5.52
CA SER A 92 0.85 -0.29 4.38
C SER A 92 2.15 -0.97 4.77
N THR A 93 2.35 -2.22 4.34
CA THR A 93 3.57 -2.96 4.65
C THR A 93 3.95 -3.88 3.50
N LEU A 94 5.23 -3.90 3.16
CA LEU A 94 5.84 -4.93 2.34
C LEU A 94 6.92 -5.63 3.17
N SER A 95 6.79 -6.93 3.37
CA SER A 95 7.75 -7.71 4.17
C SER A 95 8.01 -9.07 3.54
N VAL A 96 9.28 -9.48 3.56
CA VAL A 96 9.72 -10.83 3.21
C VAL A 96 10.39 -11.45 4.44
N ASN A 97 10.05 -12.69 4.79
CA ASN A 97 10.57 -13.35 5.99
C ASN A 97 12.03 -13.81 5.83
N ASP A 98 12.32 -14.59 4.80
CA ASP A 98 13.63 -15.17 4.52
C ASP A 98 13.91 -15.17 3.01
N GLY A 99 14.27 -14.00 2.48
CA GLY A 99 14.59 -13.80 1.07
C GLY A 99 14.51 -12.35 0.63
N ASP A 100 14.29 -12.15 -0.66
CA ASP A 100 14.55 -10.85 -1.30
C ASP A 100 13.28 -10.04 -1.58
N ILE A 101 13.43 -8.71 -1.47
CA ILE A 101 12.48 -7.73 -1.99
C ILE A 101 13.10 -7.11 -3.25
N HIS A 102 12.41 -7.25 -4.38
CA HIS A 102 12.75 -6.62 -5.65
C HIS A 102 11.64 -5.63 -6.04
N LEU A 103 12.00 -4.35 -6.11
CA LEU A 103 11.12 -3.27 -6.54
C LEU A 103 11.70 -2.60 -7.78
N LYS A 104 10.90 -2.48 -8.83
CA LYS A 104 11.27 -1.76 -10.05
C LYS A 104 10.11 -0.89 -10.51
N ALA A 105 10.27 0.42 -10.35
CA ALA A 105 9.40 1.43 -10.95
C ALA A 105 10.09 2.03 -12.19
N GLY A 106 9.30 2.55 -13.13
CA GLY A 106 9.85 3.34 -14.24
C GLY A 106 10.10 4.79 -13.85
N HIS A 107 9.34 5.33 -12.90
CA HIS A 107 9.54 6.65 -12.31
C HIS A 107 9.91 6.53 -10.84
N ASP A 108 8.94 6.39 -9.93
CA ASP A 108 9.21 6.50 -8.50
C ASP A 108 8.78 5.26 -7.68
N ILE A 109 9.52 5.03 -6.59
CA ILE A 109 9.13 4.08 -5.53
C ILE A 109 8.83 4.90 -4.28
N ASN A 110 7.55 5.02 -3.95
CA ASN A 110 7.06 5.81 -2.82
C ASN A 110 6.80 4.89 -1.62
N LEU A 111 7.61 5.05 -0.56
CA LEU A 111 7.41 4.43 0.74
C LEU A 111 7.09 5.51 1.75
N SER A 112 5.81 5.85 1.89
CA SER A 112 5.39 6.84 2.86
C SER A 112 4.92 6.16 4.15
N THR A 113 5.75 6.32 5.19
CA THR A 113 5.35 6.09 6.58
C THR A 113 4.78 7.39 7.15
N LEU A 114 3.89 7.28 8.13
CA LEU A 114 2.99 8.38 8.49
C LEU A 114 3.65 9.52 9.28
N LYS A 115 3.24 10.76 8.98
CA LYS A 115 3.42 11.95 9.84
C LYS A 115 2.09 12.29 10.54
N THR A 116 2.04 12.24 11.86
CA THR A 116 0.88 12.66 12.67
C THR A 116 1.11 14.07 13.24
N GLU A 117 0.08 14.92 13.17
CA GLU A 117 0.05 16.22 13.84
C GLU A 117 -1.27 16.34 14.62
N CYS A 118 -1.20 16.59 15.92
CA CYS A 118 -2.35 16.91 16.77
C CYS A 118 -2.26 18.36 17.20
N TYR A 119 -3.32 19.14 16.94
CA TYR A 119 -3.40 20.55 17.31
C TYR A 119 -4.60 20.78 18.24
N GLN A 120 -4.34 21.35 19.42
CA GLN A 120 -5.36 21.88 20.32
C GLN A 120 -4.97 23.32 20.69
N ASP A 121 -5.85 24.28 20.40
CA ASP A 121 -5.73 25.62 20.97
C ASP A 121 -5.91 25.54 22.49
N ALA A 122 -4.88 25.90 23.25
CA ALA A 122 -4.98 26.07 24.69
C ALA A 122 -5.85 27.31 24.99
N LYS A 123 -6.84 27.16 25.87
CA LYS A 123 -7.67 28.26 26.39
C LYS A 123 -6.94 29.04 27.48
#